data_AF-A0A849QP28-F1
#
_entry.id   AF-A0A849QP28-F1
#
_cell.length_a   1.000
_cell.length_b   1.000
_cell.length_c   1.000
_cell.angle_alpha   90.00
_cell.angle_beta   90.00
_cell.angle_gamma   90.00
#
_symmetry.space_group_name_H-M   'P 1'
#
loop_
_entity.id
_entity.type
_entity.pdbx_description
1 polymer ?
#
loop_
_entity_poly.entity_id
_entity_poly.type
_entity_poly.pdbx_seq_one_letter_code
_entity_poly.pdbx_strand_id
1 'polypeptide(L)' 'MYTSIKVKDSTKKKLDVLQSKFTITTGRKISFQNLLDKISDYALLHEKELLKKLPALEDDPAWNGAIDWGEETDAS' A
#
# COMPACT_ATOMS: atom_id res chain seq x y z
N MET A 1 -7.59 -16.86 -1.19
CA MET A 1 -8.50 -16.31 -0.15
C MET A 1 -8.53 -14.80 -0.34
N TYR A 2 -9.69 -14.15 -0.26
CA TYR A 2 -9.78 -12.68 -0.44
C TYR A 2 -10.08 -12.02 0.90
N THR A 3 -9.48 -10.85 1.13
CA THR A 3 -9.69 -10.02 2.31
C THR A 3 -10.07 -8.60 1.90
N SER A 4 -10.57 -7.81 2.84
CA SER A 4 -10.95 -6.41 2.63
C SER A 4 -10.12 -5.49 3.51
N ILE A 5 -9.70 -4.36 2.97
CA ILE A 5 -8.99 -3.31 3.70
C ILE A 5 -9.85 -2.06 3.79
N LYS A 6 -9.75 -1.33 4.90
CA LYS A 6 -10.32 0.00 5.03
C LYS A 6 -9.33 1.02 4.51
N VAL A 7 -9.78 1.93 3.65
CA VAL A 7 -8.98 3.04 3.13
C VAL A 7 -9.77 4.34 3.21
N LYS A 8 -9.08 5.47 3.26
CA LYS A 8 -9.71 6.79 3.15
C LYS A 8 -10.33 6.95 1.75
N ASP A 9 -11.43 7.67 1.65
CA ASP A 9 -12.09 7.98 0.36
C ASP A 9 -11.13 8.64 -0.65
N SER A 10 -10.25 9.51 -0.15
CA SER A 10 -9.22 10.15 -0.98
C SER A 10 -8.24 9.13 -1.57
N THR A 11 -7.88 8.09 -0.81
CA THR A 11 -7.04 6.98 -1.29
C THR A 11 -7.80 6.16 -2.33
N LYS A 12 -9.09 5.85 -2.10
CA LYS A 12 -9.92 5.13 -3.08
C LYS A 12 -9.98 5.87 -4.42
N LYS A 13 -10.21 7.19 -4.39
CA LYS A 13 -10.23 8.04 -5.60
C LYS A 13 -8.90 8.03 -6.35
N LYS A 14 -7.76 8.06 -5.65
CA LYS A 14 -6.44 7.97 -6.28
C LYS A 14 -6.26 6.63 -7.02
N LEU A 15 -6.67 5.54 -6.40
CA LEU A 15 -6.61 4.21 -7.00
C LEU A 15 -7.59 4.06 -8.19
N ASP A 16 -8.78 4.66 -8.13
CA ASP A 16 -9.71 4.70 -9.27
C ASP A 16 -9.09 5.43 -10.47
N VAL A 17 -8.49 6.61 -10.24
CA VAL A 17 -7.78 7.35 -11.29
C VAL A 17 -6.64 6.52 -11.88
N LEU A 18 -5.88 5.81 -11.05
CA LEU A 18 -4.79 4.95 -11.50
C LEU A 18 -5.31 3.80 -12.36
N GLN A 19 -6.40 3.15 -11.95
CA GLN A 19 -7.07 2.09 -12.72
C GLN A 19 -7.54 2.59 -14.09
N SER A 20 -8.17 3.77 -14.13
CA SER A 20 -8.60 4.40 -15.38
C SER A 20 -7.42 4.72 -16.29
N LYS A 21 -6.34 5.32 -15.75
CA LYS A 21 -5.13 5.61 -16.52
C LYS A 21 -4.50 4.37 -17.12
N PHE A 22 -4.40 3.29 -16.35
CA PHE A 22 -3.90 2.01 -16.86
C PHE A 22 -4.77 1.48 -18.00
N THR A 23 -6.09 1.51 -17.82
CA THR A 23 -7.04 1.03 -18.83
C THR A 23 -6.95 1.82 -20.12
N ILE A 24 -6.90 3.16 -20.03
CA ILE A 24 -6.77 4.05 -21.19
C ILE A 24 -5.43 3.82 -21.90
N THR A 25 -4.33 3.70 -21.15
CA THR A 25 -2.97 3.61 -21.72
C THR A 25 -2.72 2.25 -22.37
N THR A 26 -3.20 1.17 -21.77
CA THR A 26 -2.93 -0.20 -22.24
C THR A 26 -4.03 -0.78 -23.12
N GLY A 27 -5.20 -0.14 -23.17
CA GLY A 27 -6.41 -0.68 -23.80
C GLY A 27 -6.98 -1.91 -23.08
N ARG A 28 -6.47 -2.28 -21.90
CA ARG A 28 -6.85 -3.49 -21.17
C ARG A 28 -7.49 -3.12 -19.84
N LYS A 29 -8.66 -3.71 -19.56
CA LYS A 29 -9.31 -3.58 -18.26
C LYS A 29 -8.52 -4.36 -17.20
N ILE A 30 -8.15 -3.69 -16.13
CA ILE A 30 -7.57 -4.31 -14.92
C ILE A 30 -8.58 -4.28 -13.79
N SER A 31 -8.72 -5.37 -13.02
CA SER A 31 -9.55 -5.36 -11.81
C SER A 31 -8.85 -4.57 -10.70
N PHE A 32 -9.62 -4.09 -9.72
CA PHE A 32 -9.04 -3.37 -8.59
C PHE A 32 -8.13 -4.27 -7.74
N GLN A 33 -8.50 -5.55 -7.62
CA GLN A 33 -7.70 -6.57 -6.94
C GLN A 33 -6.35 -6.74 -7.64
N ASN A 34 -6.33 -7.01 -8.94
CA ASN A 34 -5.09 -7.19 -9.69
C ASN A 34 -4.23 -5.91 -9.73
N LEU A 35 -4.86 -4.73 -9.70
CA LEU A 35 -4.14 -3.47 -9.60
C LEU A 35 -3.43 -3.37 -8.25
N LEU A 36 -4.11 -3.68 -7.15
CA LEU A 36 -3.52 -3.69 -5.82
C LEU A 36 -2.41 -4.73 -5.70
N ASP A 37 -2.61 -5.95 -6.21
CA ASP A 37 -1.57 -6.99 -6.20
C ASP A 37 -0.29 -6.49 -6.88
N LYS A 38 -0.41 -5.91 -8.07
CA LYS A 38 0.74 -5.37 -8.82
C LYS A 38 1.42 -4.18 -8.14
N ILE A 39 0.64 -3.32 -7.49
CA ILE A 39 1.19 -2.19 -6.73
C ILE A 39 1.95 -2.71 -5.51
N SER A 40 1.41 -3.70 -4.82
CA SER A 40 2.06 -4.34 -3.67
C SER A 40 3.35 -5.04 -4.08
N ASP A 41 3.34 -5.83 -5.16
CA ASP A 41 4.54 -6.47 -5.70
C ASP A 41 5.64 -5.44 -6.04
N TYR A 42 5.24 -4.34 -6.69
CA TYR A 42 6.15 -3.25 -7.01
C TYR A 42 6.68 -2.57 -5.75
N ALA A 43 5.83 -2.31 -4.76
CA ALA A 43 6.21 -1.68 -3.51
C ALA A 43 7.23 -2.53 -2.73
N LEU A 44 7.04 -3.85 -2.70
CA LEU A 44 7.98 -4.79 -2.08
C LEU A 44 9.32 -4.85 -2.82
N LEU A 45 9.30 -4.87 -4.16
CA LEU A 45 10.53 -4.84 -4.95
C LEU A 45 11.35 -3.56 -4.72
N HIS A 46 10.67 -2.45 -4.44
CA HIS A 46 11.25 -1.13 -4.21
C HIS A 46 11.18 -0.70 -2.73
N GLU A 47 11.16 -1.64 -1.79
CA GLU A 47 10.95 -1.41 -0.36
C GLU A 47 11.86 -0.31 0.21
N LYS A 48 13.16 -0.33 -0.12
CA LYS A 48 14.13 0.67 0.35
C LYS A 48 13.76 2.10 -0.03
N GLU A 49 13.13 2.30 -1.18
CA GLU A 49 12.66 3.62 -1.62
C GLU A 49 11.35 4.01 -0.94
N LEU A 50 10.50 3.02 -0.65
CA LEU A 50 9.26 3.21 0.08
C LEU A 50 9.52 3.62 1.53
N LEU A 51 10.45 2.91 2.21
CA LEU A 51 10.83 3.20 3.59
C LEU A 51 11.36 4.63 3.77
N LYS A 52 12.11 5.16 2.79
CA LYS A 52 12.59 6.56 2.80
C LYS A 52 11.48 7.60 2.75
N LYS A 53 10.26 7.23 2.34
CA LYS A 53 9.10 8.13 2.25
C LYS A 53 8.22 8.09 3.48
N LEU A 54 8.44 7.15 4.40
CA LEU A 54 7.75 7.10 5.67
C LEU A 54 8.37 8.14 6.62
N PRO A 55 7.55 8.83 7.44
CA PRO A 55 8.08 9.70 8.49
C PRO A 55 8.94 8.87 9.46
N ALA A 56 9.84 9.55 10.20
CA ALA A 56 10.49 8.91 11.32
C ALA A 56 9.42 8.39 12.29
N LEU A 57 9.72 7.28 12.96
CA LEU A 57 8.78 6.58 13.85
C LEU A 57 8.23 7.51 14.95
N GLU A 58 9.08 8.41 15.45
CA GLU A 58 8.75 9.42 16.47
C GLU A 58 7.73 10.47 15.98
N ASP A 59 7.65 10.67 14.66
CA ASP A 59 6.77 11.66 14.01
C ASP A 59 5.50 11.03 13.43
N ASP A 60 5.36 9.69 13.47
CA ASP A 60 4.18 9.02 12.92
C ASP A 60 3.00 9.14 13.91
N PRO A 61 1.87 9.78 13.52
CA PRO A 61 0.68 9.85 14.37
C PRO A 61 0.02 8.50 14.66
N ALA A 62 0.41 7.43 13.95
CA ALA A 62 0.04 6.05 14.25
C ALA A 62 1.03 5.36 15.21
N TRP A 63 2.09 6.03 15.67
CA TRP A 63 2.99 5.53 16.70
C TRP A 63 2.35 5.64 18.09
N ASN A 64 1.65 4.58 18.49
CA ASN A 64 1.08 4.42 19.82
C ASN A 64 1.45 3.04 20.35
N GLY A 65 2.58 2.95 21.05
CA GLY A 65 3.02 1.86 21.95
C GLY A 65 2.54 0.43 21.69
N ALA A 66 3.50 -0.48 21.44
CA ALA A 66 3.33 -1.93 21.26
C ALA A 66 2.31 -2.32 20.17
N ILE A 67 2.73 -2.17 18.92
CA ILE A 67 2.07 -2.76 17.76
C ILE A 67 2.61 -4.18 17.60
N ASP A 68 1.72 -5.17 17.63
CA ASP A 68 2.03 -6.52 17.16
C ASP A 68 2.15 -6.48 15.63
N TRP A 69 3.38 -6.54 15.14
CA TRP A 69 3.71 -6.46 13.72
C TRP A 69 3.42 -7.77 12.97
N GLY A 70 2.97 -8.83 13.66
CA GLY A 70 2.74 -10.15 13.07
C GLY A 70 4.03 -10.83 12.59
N GLU A 71 5.19 -10.30 12.97
CA GLU A 71 6.53 -10.85 12.76
C GLU A 71 7.21 -11.05 14.12
N GLU A 72 7.94 -12.15 14.29
CA GLU A 72 8.85 -12.28 15.43
C GLU A 72 9.95 -11.23 15.27
N THR A 73 9.90 -10.21 16.12
CA THR A 73 10.94 -9.18 16.16
C THR A 73 11.82 -9.43 17.37
N ASP A 74 13.12 -9.56 17.14
CA ASP A 74 14.16 -9.57 18.19
C ASP A 74 14.35 -8.14 18.73
N ALA A 75 13.29 -7.51 19.22
CA ALA A 75 13.38 -6.23 19.90
C ALA A 75 13.62 -6.49 21.39
N SER A 76 14.91 -6.65 21.77
CA SER A 76 15.39 -6.51 23.14
C SER A 76 15.70 -5.06 23.47
#